data_AF-A0A2K8L6X2-F1
#
_entry.id   AF-A0A2K8L6X2-F1
#
_cell.length_a   1.000
_cell.length_b   1.000
_cell.length_c   1.000
_cell.angle_alpha   90.00
_cell.angle_beta   90.00
_cell.angle_gamma   90.00
#
_symmetry.space_group_name_H-M   'P 1'
#
loop_
_entity.id
_entity.type
_entity.pdbx_description
1 polymer ?
#
loop_
_entity_poly.entity_id
_entity_poly.type
_entity_poly.pdbx_seq_one_letter_code
_entity_poly.pdbx_strand_id
1 'polypeptide(L)'
;MGASIAFGLLSSCITTISYLGLSMHRGRIHPFSPPFVLFFLVLVGCVLRLPYYLYEQPPYFLYGSLALFLGMLGFLIGYLIPQNYHIATRNIWKTMCFPRSKFFYFLTIIGGFTLFILFFQKTGVIGARFLLTEEGSRTSYAYLAWGGDILFVAFLLKVAQVRQFKCVGYLHWLMLTAALICSAMLGARLSILLYILAAFMVRRLVSGCKLPIVTLFVGALIVVGGLGVLRSLAQGVEDSKSVWGTALEHIMTKPYMLSMDKLSLIVGTIAERGEYWYGSTYISTLVMPIPRTLWNDKPSVESRMFVSQQVYKLNNLSGVPPGLLGELFLNFSWFGIILGMFIFGLASRLAWNTWRASLGDPLLAVFYTVFFLSLIILIGVDFLGATVFFLKLFIPTILLGRYYLRKKGGLILSPANQAGPVSFG
;
A
#
# COMPACT_ATOMS: atom_id res chain seq x y z
N MET A 1 -34.14 6.26 -7.01
CA MET A 1 -32.97 5.71 -6.29
C MET A 1 -32.24 4.63 -7.10
N GLY A 2 -32.92 3.59 -7.60
CA GLY A 2 -32.30 2.56 -8.46
C GLY A 2 -31.58 3.11 -9.70
N ALA A 3 -32.13 4.14 -10.36
CA ALA A 3 -31.50 4.81 -11.50
C ALA A 3 -30.14 5.46 -11.15
N SER A 4 -30.01 6.06 -9.97
CA SER A 4 -28.76 6.69 -9.50
C SER A 4 -27.69 5.65 -9.20
N ILE A 5 -28.09 4.50 -8.65
CA ILE A 5 -27.18 3.36 -8.40
C ILE A 5 -26.66 2.80 -9.72
N ALA A 6 -27.59 2.54 -10.65
CA ALA A 6 -27.25 2.06 -11.98
C ALA A 6 -26.30 3.03 -12.70
N PHE A 7 -26.60 4.33 -12.71
CA PHE A 7 -25.77 5.35 -13.34
C PHE A 7 -24.35 5.44 -12.74
N GLY A 8 -24.24 5.46 -11.40
CA GLY A 8 -22.96 5.54 -10.71
C GLY A 8 -22.07 4.32 -10.97
N LEU A 9 -22.65 3.12 -10.91
CA LEU A 9 -21.93 1.88 -11.23
C LEU A 9 -21.56 1.83 -12.71
N LEU A 10 -22.50 2.08 -13.62
CA LEU A 10 -22.25 2.06 -15.06
C LEU A 10 -21.15 3.05 -15.44
N SER A 11 -21.20 4.31 -15.00
CA SER A 11 -20.17 5.30 -15.36
C SER A 11 -18.76 4.91 -14.90
N SER A 12 -18.62 4.44 -13.66
CA SER A 12 -17.34 3.97 -13.12
C SER A 12 -16.83 2.70 -13.82
N CYS A 13 -17.71 1.72 -14.05
CA CYS A 13 -17.39 0.46 -14.70
C CYS A 13 -17.07 0.69 -16.18
N ILE A 14 -17.82 1.51 -16.89
CA ILE A 14 -17.57 1.88 -18.29
C ILE A 14 -16.21 2.56 -18.39
N THR A 15 -15.92 3.57 -17.57
CA THR A 15 -14.61 4.25 -17.60
C THR A 15 -13.46 3.27 -17.37
N THR A 16 -13.65 2.34 -16.42
CA THR A 16 -12.68 1.30 -16.10
C THR A 16 -12.49 0.31 -17.26
N ILE A 17 -13.58 -0.21 -17.79
CA ILE A 17 -13.61 -1.20 -18.87
C ILE A 17 -13.09 -0.56 -20.16
N SER A 18 -13.45 0.67 -20.48
CA SER A 18 -12.95 1.41 -21.64
C SER A 18 -11.44 1.62 -21.55
N TYR A 19 -10.91 2.01 -20.38
CA TYR A 19 -9.47 2.16 -20.20
C TYR A 19 -8.74 0.81 -20.32
N LEU A 20 -9.25 -0.23 -19.66
CA LEU A 20 -8.68 -1.58 -19.72
C LEU A 20 -8.75 -2.13 -21.14
N GLY A 21 -9.89 -2.01 -21.82
CA GLY A 21 -10.09 -2.45 -23.19
C GLY A 21 -9.17 -1.73 -24.18
N LEU A 22 -9.09 -0.39 -24.11
CA LEU A 22 -8.18 0.39 -24.95
C LEU A 22 -6.71 0.01 -24.71
N SER A 23 -6.35 -0.23 -23.45
CA SER A 23 -4.99 -0.58 -23.09
C SER A 23 -4.65 -2.03 -23.49
N MET A 24 -5.61 -2.96 -23.42
CA MET A 24 -5.48 -4.36 -23.87
C MET A 24 -5.35 -4.42 -25.38
N HIS A 25 -6.19 -3.68 -26.12
CA HIS A 25 -6.14 -3.60 -27.58
C HIS A 25 -4.76 -3.14 -28.09
N ARG A 26 -4.05 -2.31 -27.31
CA ARG A 26 -2.70 -1.84 -27.66
C ARG A 26 -1.57 -2.82 -27.30
N GLY A 27 -1.87 -4.00 -26.74
CA GLY A 27 -0.86 -5.00 -26.29
C GLY A 27 0.02 -4.53 -25.12
N ARG A 28 -0.35 -3.41 -24.45
CA ARG A 28 0.59 -2.66 -23.60
C ARG A 28 0.31 -2.76 -22.10
N ILE A 29 -0.64 -3.59 -21.65
CA ILE A 29 -0.94 -3.66 -20.22
C ILE A 29 0.08 -4.48 -19.47
N HIS A 30 0.94 -3.77 -18.74
CA HIS A 30 1.65 -4.39 -17.65
C HIS A 30 0.72 -4.48 -16.42
N PRO A 31 0.57 -5.66 -15.79
CA PRO A 31 -0.33 -5.85 -14.64
C PRO A 31 0.12 -5.07 -13.39
N PHE A 32 1.35 -4.55 -13.40
CA PHE A 32 1.86 -3.66 -12.36
C PHE A 32 1.93 -2.20 -12.80
N SER A 33 1.23 -1.82 -13.88
CA SER A 33 1.05 -0.41 -14.18
C SER A 33 0.09 0.22 -13.15
N PRO A 34 0.37 1.44 -12.64
CA PRO A 34 -0.48 2.06 -11.62
C PRO A 34 -1.96 2.20 -12.03
N PRO A 35 -2.28 2.60 -13.28
CA PRO A 35 -3.67 2.64 -13.72
C PRO A 35 -4.34 1.27 -13.65
N PHE A 36 -3.69 0.22 -14.18
CA PHE A 36 -4.29 -1.12 -14.18
C PHE A 36 -4.72 -1.54 -12.77
N VAL A 37 -3.85 -1.33 -11.78
CA VAL A 37 -4.15 -1.71 -10.39
C VAL A 37 -5.21 -0.83 -9.76
N LEU A 38 -5.15 0.49 -9.95
CA LEU A 38 -6.18 1.39 -9.43
C LEU A 38 -7.56 1.01 -10.00
N PHE A 39 -7.66 0.89 -11.33
CA PHE A 39 -8.90 0.52 -12.01
C PHE A 39 -9.37 -0.89 -11.62
N PHE A 40 -8.47 -1.86 -11.53
CA PHE A 40 -8.81 -3.21 -11.10
C PHE A 40 -9.34 -3.23 -9.66
N LEU A 41 -8.70 -2.51 -8.73
CA LEU A 41 -9.16 -2.43 -7.34
C LEU A 41 -10.52 -1.74 -7.22
N VAL A 42 -10.76 -0.69 -8.01
CA VAL A 42 -12.06 -0.01 -8.08
C VAL A 42 -13.12 -0.96 -8.62
N LEU A 43 -12.85 -1.65 -9.74
CA LEU A 43 -13.77 -2.60 -10.35
C LEU A 43 -14.13 -3.72 -9.39
N VAL A 44 -13.12 -4.37 -8.80
CA VAL A 44 -13.30 -5.45 -7.82
C VAL A 44 -14.08 -4.95 -6.61
N GLY A 45 -13.75 -3.78 -6.07
CA GLY A 45 -14.46 -3.18 -4.95
C GLY A 45 -15.92 -2.84 -5.26
N CYS A 46 -16.23 -2.39 -6.47
CA CYS A 46 -17.60 -2.10 -6.89
C CYS A 46 -18.41 -3.37 -7.14
N VAL A 47 -17.84 -4.36 -7.85
CA VAL A 47 -18.52 -5.61 -8.19
C VAL A 47 -18.78 -6.46 -6.95
N LEU A 48 -17.78 -6.65 -6.08
CA LEU A 48 -17.92 -7.50 -4.89
C LEU A 48 -18.94 -6.94 -3.89
N ARG A 49 -19.19 -5.63 -3.93
CA ARG A 49 -20.15 -4.95 -3.04
C ARG A 49 -21.50 -4.66 -3.71
N LEU A 50 -21.69 -5.06 -4.97
CA LEU A 50 -22.96 -4.90 -5.66
C LEU A 50 -24.16 -5.49 -4.88
N PRO A 51 -24.09 -6.71 -4.31
CA PRO A 51 -25.21 -7.25 -3.53
C PRO A 51 -25.55 -6.37 -2.32
N TYR A 52 -24.52 -5.82 -1.65
CA TYR A 52 -24.69 -4.92 -0.52
C TYR A 52 -25.36 -3.61 -0.94
N TYR A 53 -24.97 -3.03 -2.08
CA TYR A 53 -25.57 -1.79 -2.59
C TYR A 53 -27.04 -1.97 -2.99
N LEU A 54 -27.39 -3.14 -3.53
CA LEU A 54 -28.77 -3.47 -3.88
C LEU A 54 -29.66 -3.63 -2.64
N TYR A 55 -29.09 -4.15 -1.54
CA TYR A 55 -29.80 -4.40 -0.30
C TYR A 55 -29.94 -3.17 0.60
N GLU A 56 -28.83 -2.54 0.99
CA GLU A 56 -28.82 -1.43 1.97
C GLU A 56 -29.15 -0.06 1.36
N GLN A 57 -28.99 0.09 0.04
CA GLN A 57 -29.19 1.37 -0.67
C GLN A 57 -28.56 2.57 0.06
N PRO A 58 -27.23 2.62 0.19
CA PRO A 58 -26.57 3.60 1.06
C PRO A 58 -26.93 5.04 0.67
N PRO A 59 -27.11 5.94 1.65
CA PRO A 59 -27.40 7.34 1.37
C PRO A 59 -26.22 7.98 0.64
N TYR A 60 -26.49 9.05 -0.10
CA TYR A 60 -25.48 9.82 -0.85
C TYR A 60 -24.74 9.03 -1.95
N PHE A 61 -25.27 7.90 -2.42
CA PHE A 61 -24.60 7.06 -3.43
C PHE A 61 -24.17 7.82 -4.70
N LEU A 62 -24.99 8.79 -5.13
CA LEU A 62 -24.67 9.66 -6.26
C LEU A 62 -23.38 10.49 -6.01
N TYR A 63 -23.20 11.00 -4.79
CA TYR A 63 -22.02 11.78 -4.45
C TYR A 63 -20.75 10.92 -4.42
N GLY A 64 -20.81 9.72 -3.84
CA GLY A 64 -19.64 8.83 -3.82
C GLY A 64 -19.28 8.32 -5.22
N SER A 65 -20.26 8.00 -6.06
CA SER A 65 -19.99 7.62 -7.46
C SER A 65 -19.42 8.77 -8.28
N LEU A 66 -19.92 9.99 -8.11
CA LEU A 66 -19.36 11.19 -8.75
C LEU A 66 -17.92 11.47 -8.28
N ALA A 67 -17.67 11.40 -6.98
CA ALA A 67 -16.34 11.57 -6.38
C ALA A 67 -15.35 10.54 -6.92
N LEU A 68 -15.78 9.28 -7.03
CA LEU A 68 -14.97 8.24 -7.64
C LEU A 68 -14.67 8.53 -9.10
N PHE A 69 -15.68 8.86 -9.91
CA PHE A 69 -15.51 9.18 -11.33
C PHE A 69 -14.53 10.35 -11.53
N LEU A 70 -14.74 11.46 -10.83
CA LEU A 70 -13.87 12.64 -10.92
C LEU A 70 -12.44 12.34 -10.46
N GLY A 71 -12.28 11.56 -9.39
CA GLY A 71 -10.97 11.12 -8.93
C GLY A 71 -10.24 10.25 -9.96
N MET A 72 -10.94 9.30 -10.58
CA MET A 72 -10.37 8.45 -11.63
C MET A 72 -10.01 9.24 -12.89
N LEU A 73 -10.85 10.21 -13.27
CA LEU A 73 -10.57 11.11 -14.38
C LEU A 73 -9.34 11.98 -14.10
N GLY A 74 -9.27 12.61 -12.93
CA GLY A 74 -8.11 13.40 -12.50
C GLY A 74 -6.82 12.58 -12.54
N PHE A 75 -6.85 11.36 -11.99
CA PHE A 75 -5.73 10.42 -12.05
C PHE A 75 -5.30 10.09 -13.47
N LEU A 76 -6.24 9.76 -14.36
CA LEU A 76 -5.93 9.46 -15.75
C LEU A 76 -5.26 10.64 -16.47
N ILE A 77 -5.82 11.85 -16.31
CA ILE A 77 -5.25 13.06 -16.91
C ILE A 77 -3.81 13.26 -16.40
N GLY A 78 -3.60 13.19 -15.08
CA GLY A 78 -2.27 13.32 -14.49
C GLY A 78 -1.29 12.25 -14.97
N TYR A 79 -1.74 11.00 -15.12
CA TYR A 79 -0.91 9.89 -15.59
C TYR A 79 -0.56 9.99 -17.08
N LEU A 80 -1.43 10.58 -17.90
CA LEU A 80 -1.25 10.68 -19.35
C LEU A 80 -0.38 11.87 -19.77
N ILE A 81 -0.18 12.89 -18.93
CA ILE A 81 0.59 14.09 -19.30
C ILE A 81 2.11 13.81 -19.43
N PRO A 82 2.82 13.26 -18.43
CA PRO A 82 4.28 13.26 -18.47
C PRO A 82 4.83 12.02 -19.20
N GLN A 83 4.37 11.74 -20.43
CA GLN A 83 4.67 10.47 -21.10
C GLN A 83 6.16 10.23 -21.33
N ASN A 84 6.91 11.29 -21.62
CA ASN A 84 8.33 11.25 -21.98
C ASN A 84 9.26 11.67 -20.83
N TYR A 85 8.71 12.12 -19.70
CA TYR A 85 9.52 12.55 -18.57
C TYR A 85 9.87 11.35 -17.69
N HIS A 86 11.15 11.28 -17.32
CA HIS A 86 11.68 10.35 -16.33
C HIS A 86 12.70 11.10 -15.49
N ILE A 87 12.84 10.70 -14.22
CA ILE A 87 13.82 11.31 -13.34
C ILE A 87 15.18 10.71 -13.68
N ALA A 88 16.19 11.55 -13.93
CA ALA A 88 17.56 11.12 -14.14
C ALA A 88 18.18 10.64 -12.81
N THR A 89 17.81 9.42 -12.40
CA THR A 89 18.15 8.85 -11.09
C THR A 89 19.65 8.65 -10.88
N ARG A 90 20.41 8.44 -11.98
CA ARG A 90 21.85 8.17 -11.90
C ARG A 90 22.64 9.28 -11.20
N ASN A 91 22.17 10.53 -11.25
CA ASN A 91 22.84 11.66 -10.59
C ASN A 91 22.44 11.79 -9.11
N ILE A 92 21.17 11.53 -8.76
CA ILE A 92 20.68 11.61 -7.38
C ILE A 92 21.44 10.63 -6.46
N TRP A 93 21.71 9.43 -6.94
CA TRP A 93 22.42 8.43 -6.14
C TRP A 93 23.92 8.72 -6.00
N LYS A 94 24.52 9.53 -6.88
CA LYS A 94 25.93 9.89 -6.78
C LYS A 94 26.17 10.97 -5.71
N THR A 95 25.20 11.86 -5.48
CA THR A 95 25.40 13.06 -4.66
C THR A 95 25.23 12.85 -3.16
N MET A 96 24.40 11.91 -2.68
CA MET A 96 24.29 11.75 -1.21
C MET A 96 25.61 11.21 -0.64
N CYS A 97 26.10 11.77 0.46
CA CYS A 97 27.44 11.51 1.01
C CYS A 97 27.49 10.40 2.06
N PHE A 98 26.67 9.34 1.94
CA PHE A 98 26.71 8.26 2.93
C PHE A 98 27.99 7.40 2.82
N PRO A 99 28.59 7.03 3.96
CA PRO A 99 29.79 6.19 4.02
C PRO A 99 29.60 4.84 3.32
N ARG A 100 30.55 4.52 2.43
CA ARG A 100 30.45 3.42 1.44
C ARG A 100 30.84 2.03 2.00
N SER A 101 30.74 1.80 3.30
CA SER A 101 31.32 0.62 3.95
C SER A 101 30.31 -0.53 4.13
N LYS A 102 30.81 -1.79 3.99
CA LYS A 102 30.04 -3.01 4.32
C LYS A 102 29.49 -2.98 5.76
N PHE A 103 30.20 -2.25 6.62
CA PHE A 103 29.85 -2.02 8.01
C PHE A 103 28.46 -1.40 8.17
N PHE A 104 28.08 -0.38 7.40
CA PHE A 104 26.73 0.22 7.52
C PHE A 104 25.61 -0.73 7.11
N TYR A 105 25.82 -1.52 6.06
CA TYR A 105 24.87 -2.54 5.65
C TYR A 105 24.66 -3.59 6.76
N PHE A 106 25.77 -4.07 7.34
CA PHE A 106 25.74 -5.03 8.44
C PHE A 106 25.08 -4.45 9.70
N LEU A 107 25.44 -3.22 10.06
CA LEU A 107 24.85 -2.49 11.19
C LEU A 107 23.34 -2.30 11.02
N THR A 108 22.88 -1.98 9.80
CA THR A 108 21.44 -1.82 9.51
C THR A 108 20.69 -3.14 9.68
N ILE A 109 21.28 -4.26 9.25
CA ILE A 109 20.69 -5.60 9.43
C ILE A 109 20.66 -6.01 10.90
N ILE A 110 21.77 -5.81 11.62
CA ILE A 110 21.82 -6.06 13.06
C ILE A 110 20.76 -5.23 13.75
N GLY A 111 20.69 -3.92 13.47
CA GLY A 111 19.67 -3.04 14.01
C GLY A 111 18.25 -3.53 13.71
N GLY A 112 18.01 -4.04 12.49
CA GLY A 112 16.75 -4.68 12.11
C GLY A 112 16.40 -5.88 13.00
N PHE A 113 17.35 -6.79 13.22
CA PHE A 113 17.16 -7.94 14.12
C PHE A 113 17.02 -7.52 15.59
N THR A 114 17.79 -6.54 16.06
CA THR A 114 17.68 -6.01 17.42
C THR A 114 16.30 -5.43 17.67
N LEU A 115 15.79 -4.59 16.75
CA LEU A 115 14.43 -4.04 16.84
C LEU A 115 13.35 -5.12 16.79
N PHE A 116 13.54 -6.14 15.94
CA PHE A 116 12.68 -7.32 15.89
C PHE A 116 12.64 -8.06 17.23
N ILE A 117 13.80 -8.36 17.85
CA ILE A 117 13.88 -9.04 19.14
C ILE A 117 13.23 -8.20 20.24
N LEU A 118 13.52 -6.90 20.29
CA LEU A 118 12.91 -5.98 21.25
C LEU A 118 11.39 -5.91 21.08
N PHE A 119 10.90 -5.91 19.84
CA PHE A 119 9.47 -5.97 19.56
C PHE A 119 8.84 -7.22 20.20
N PHE A 120 9.45 -8.40 20.01
CA PHE A 120 8.97 -9.65 20.62
C PHE A 120 9.02 -9.64 22.15
N GLN A 121 10.12 -9.15 22.72
CA GLN A 121 10.25 -9.06 24.18
C GLN A 121 9.17 -8.15 24.79
N LYS A 122 8.83 -7.05 24.10
CA LYS A 122 7.81 -6.11 24.59
C LYS A 122 6.37 -6.54 24.29
N THR A 123 6.14 -7.24 23.19
CA THR A 123 4.79 -7.65 22.78
C THR A 123 4.37 -9.04 23.22
N GLY A 124 5.31 -9.87 23.67
CA GLY A 124 5.07 -11.28 23.94
C GLY A 124 4.83 -12.05 22.65
N VAL A 125 4.38 -13.31 22.77
CA VAL A 125 4.29 -14.21 21.61
C VAL A 125 2.93 -14.12 20.90
N ILE A 126 1.83 -13.75 21.58
CA ILE A 126 0.47 -13.84 21.01
C ILE A 126 -0.50 -12.82 21.62
N GLY A 127 -1.28 -12.13 20.76
CA GLY A 127 -2.68 -11.78 21.06
C GLY A 127 -3.04 -10.31 21.24
N ALA A 128 -2.12 -9.45 21.67
CA ALA A 128 -2.44 -8.05 21.98
C ALA A 128 -1.92 -7.09 20.90
N ARG A 129 -2.80 -6.66 19.98
CA ARG A 129 -2.49 -5.55 19.02
C ARG A 129 -2.13 -4.25 19.75
N PHE A 130 -2.65 -4.08 20.95
CA PHE A 130 -2.39 -2.98 21.84
C PHE A 130 -2.09 -3.52 23.23
N LEU A 131 -1.00 -3.07 23.81
CA LEU A 131 -0.67 -3.32 25.20
C LEU A 131 -1.13 -2.11 25.99
N LEU A 132 -1.78 -2.39 27.11
CA LEU A 132 -2.00 -1.39 28.13
C LEU A 132 -0.64 -1.15 28.80
N THR A 133 -0.17 0.09 28.73
CA THR A 133 0.93 0.55 29.58
C THR A 133 0.46 0.62 31.02
N GLU A 134 1.39 0.71 31.98
CA GLU A 134 1.07 0.88 33.40
C GLU A 134 0.21 2.12 33.66
N GLU A 135 0.34 3.15 32.80
CA GLU A 135 -0.47 4.37 32.81
C GLU A 135 -1.86 4.19 32.15
N GLY A 136 -2.24 2.98 31.75
CA GLY A 136 -3.50 2.69 31.04
C GLY A 136 -3.53 3.13 29.58
N SER A 137 -2.48 3.78 29.07
CA SER A 137 -2.39 4.17 27.66
C SER A 137 -2.14 2.96 26.76
N ARG A 138 -2.78 2.91 25.59
CA ARG A 138 -2.61 1.81 24.62
C ARG A 138 -1.44 2.09 23.69
N THR A 139 -0.42 1.25 23.72
CA THR A 139 0.71 1.29 22.77
C THR A 139 0.74 0.02 21.92
N SER A 140 1.15 0.15 20.66
CA SER A 140 1.35 -0.99 19.76
C SER A 140 2.82 -1.33 19.53
N TYR A 141 3.74 -0.53 20.11
CA TYR A 141 5.18 -0.58 19.81
C TYR A 141 5.50 -0.68 18.31
N ALA A 142 4.64 -0.12 17.45
CA ALA A 142 4.73 -0.27 16.00
C ALA A 142 6.02 0.30 15.38
N TYR A 143 6.75 1.13 16.11
CA TYR A 143 8.08 1.60 15.75
C TYR A 143 9.14 0.50 15.87
N LEU A 144 9.05 -0.42 16.84
CA LEU A 144 9.96 -1.56 16.95
C LEU A 144 9.74 -2.56 15.80
N ALA A 145 8.50 -2.67 15.32
CA ALA A 145 8.18 -3.48 14.14
C ALA A 145 8.87 -3.00 12.85
N TRP A 146 9.46 -1.79 12.82
CA TRP A 146 10.33 -1.35 11.71
C TRP A 146 11.52 -2.28 11.52
N GLY A 147 11.93 -3.02 12.56
CA GLY A 147 12.96 -4.05 12.43
C GLY A 147 12.62 -5.08 11.35
N GLY A 148 11.38 -5.59 11.35
CA GLY A 148 10.88 -6.49 10.30
C GLY A 148 10.88 -5.84 8.92
N ASP A 149 10.48 -4.57 8.83
CA ASP A 149 10.41 -3.82 7.57
C ASP A 149 11.81 -3.60 6.95
N ILE A 150 12.83 -3.35 7.78
CA ILE A 150 14.25 -3.26 7.36
C ILE A 150 14.74 -4.60 6.80
N LEU A 151 14.50 -5.69 7.53
CA LEU A 151 14.89 -7.05 7.11
C LEU A 151 14.21 -7.45 5.80
N PHE A 152 12.95 -7.06 5.63
CA PHE A 152 12.20 -7.29 4.40
C PHE A 152 12.82 -6.57 3.19
N VAL A 153 13.23 -5.31 3.34
CA VAL A 153 13.91 -4.58 2.25
C VAL A 153 15.24 -5.24 1.88
N ALA A 154 16.02 -5.71 2.86
CA ALA A 154 17.24 -6.48 2.60
C ALA A 154 16.96 -7.75 1.79
N PHE A 155 15.86 -8.46 2.12
CA PHE A 155 15.39 -9.60 1.33
C PHE A 155 15.01 -9.20 -0.11
N LEU A 156 14.24 -8.11 -0.32
CA LEU A 156 13.87 -7.64 -1.65
C LEU A 156 15.09 -7.29 -2.51
N LEU A 157 16.08 -6.62 -1.94
CA LEU A 157 17.32 -6.29 -2.63
C LEU A 157 18.08 -7.55 -3.05
N LYS A 158 18.09 -8.61 -2.21
CA LYS A 158 18.67 -9.89 -2.59
C LYS A 158 17.89 -10.59 -3.70
N VAL A 159 16.56 -10.60 -3.63
CA VAL A 159 15.69 -11.16 -4.67
C VAL A 159 15.94 -10.46 -6.02
N ALA A 160 16.12 -9.15 -6.00
CA ALA A 160 16.40 -8.35 -7.19
C ALA A 160 17.75 -8.70 -7.86
N GLN A 161 18.68 -9.35 -7.14
CA GLN A 161 20.00 -9.70 -7.67
C GLN A 161 20.10 -11.11 -8.21
N VAL A 162 19.30 -12.03 -7.69
CA VAL A 162 19.43 -13.45 -8.05
C VAL A 162 18.56 -13.78 -9.25
N ARG A 163 19.09 -14.62 -10.16
CA ARG A 163 18.34 -15.07 -11.33
C ARG A 163 17.18 -15.99 -10.97
N GLN A 164 17.24 -16.71 -9.84
CA GLN A 164 16.22 -17.65 -9.41
C GLN A 164 16.00 -17.54 -7.89
N PHE A 165 14.76 -17.73 -7.43
CA PHE A 165 14.42 -17.71 -5.99
C PHE A 165 15.20 -18.75 -5.18
N LYS A 166 15.51 -19.90 -5.78
CA LYS A 166 16.31 -20.97 -5.15
C LYS A 166 17.73 -20.51 -4.77
N CYS A 167 18.24 -19.47 -5.42
CA CYS A 167 19.55 -18.90 -5.12
C CYS A 167 19.51 -17.85 -4.00
N VAL A 168 18.33 -17.57 -3.42
CA VAL A 168 18.22 -16.76 -2.22
C VAL A 168 18.68 -17.61 -1.04
N GLY A 169 19.81 -17.26 -0.42
CA GLY A 169 20.35 -18.01 0.71
C GLY A 169 19.43 -17.98 1.94
N TYR A 170 19.51 -19.02 2.77
CA TYR A 170 18.64 -19.22 3.95
C TYR A 170 18.52 -18.01 4.87
N LEU A 171 19.61 -17.26 5.09
CA LEU A 171 19.60 -16.04 5.91
C LEU A 171 18.56 -15.00 5.42
N HIS A 172 18.37 -14.85 4.11
CA HIS A 172 17.41 -13.87 3.59
C HIS A 172 15.98 -14.39 3.66
N TRP A 173 15.77 -15.71 3.56
CA TRP A 173 14.47 -16.31 3.85
C TRP A 173 14.09 -16.11 5.32
N LEU A 174 15.04 -16.24 6.24
CA LEU A 174 14.84 -15.90 7.66
C LEU A 174 14.42 -14.43 7.84
N MET A 175 15.03 -13.51 7.09
CA MET A 175 14.64 -12.09 7.10
C MET A 175 13.19 -11.86 6.65
N LEU A 176 12.76 -12.53 5.58
CA LEU A 176 11.35 -12.48 5.14
C LEU A 176 10.44 -13.04 6.23
N THR A 177 10.77 -14.21 6.78
CA THR A 177 9.98 -14.85 7.84
C THR A 177 9.83 -13.93 9.05
N ALA A 178 10.92 -13.28 9.50
CA ALA A 178 10.88 -12.31 10.59
C ALA A 178 9.90 -11.16 10.28
N ALA A 179 9.96 -10.59 9.07
CA ALA A 179 9.05 -9.52 8.65
C ALA A 179 7.57 -9.96 8.61
N LEU A 180 7.31 -11.20 8.14
CA LEU A 180 5.98 -11.79 8.11
C LEU A 180 5.43 -12.01 9.52
N ILE A 181 6.26 -12.50 10.45
CA ILE A 181 5.82 -12.71 11.83
C ILE A 181 5.52 -11.36 12.51
N CYS A 182 6.38 -10.34 12.35
CA CYS A 182 6.07 -8.99 12.84
C CYS A 182 4.71 -8.48 12.33
N SER A 183 4.45 -8.66 11.04
CA SER A 183 3.17 -8.25 10.43
C SER A 183 1.98 -9.05 10.98
N ALA A 184 2.16 -10.36 11.19
CA ALA A 184 1.13 -11.23 11.77
C ALA A 184 0.80 -10.83 13.21
N MET A 185 1.81 -10.55 14.03
CA MET A 185 1.63 -10.13 15.43
C MET A 185 0.92 -8.78 15.55
N LEU A 186 1.20 -7.84 14.64
CA LEU A 186 0.48 -6.57 14.57
C LEU A 186 -0.97 -6.73 14.05
N GLY A 187 -1.37 -7.93 13.63
CA GLY A 187 -2.64 -8.19 12.97
C GLY A 187 -2.75 -7.52 11.59
N ALA A 188 -1.63 -7.16 10.98
CA ALA A 188 -1.55 -6.46 9.71
C ALA A 188 -1.59 -7.44 8.53
N ARG A 189 -2.74 -8.09 8.33
CA ARG A 189 -2.96 -9.13 7.30
C ARG A 189 -2.62 -8.64 5.89
N LEU A 190 -3.02 -7.40 5.58
CA LEU A 190 -2.72 -6.79 4.29
C LEU A 190 -1.21 -6.66 4.06
N SER A 191 -0.42 -6.31 5.09
CA SER A 191 1.04 -6.20 4.97
C SER A 191 1.70 -7.53 4.61
N ILE A 192 1.23 -8.66 5.16
CA ILE A 192 1.72 -9.99 4.79
C ILE A 192 1.53 -10.25 3.30
N LEU A 193 0.33 -9.97 2.78
CA LEU A 193 0.03 -10.13 1.36
C LEU A 193 0.89 -9.24 0.49
N LEU A 194 1.08 -7.99 0.91
CA LEU A 194 1.89 -7.02 0.20
C LEU A 194 3.37 -7.42 0.20
N TYR A 195 3.89 -8.03 1.27
CA TYR A 195 5.28 -8.49 1.32
C TYR A 195 5.54 -9.64 0.37
N ILE A 196 4.60 -10.60 0.31
CA ILE A 196 4.65 -11.69 -0.66
C ILE A 196 4.54 -11.12 -2.09
N LEU A 197 3.54 -10.26 -2.35
CA LEU A 197 3.34 -9.63 -3.65
C LEU A 197 4.58 -8.86 -4.13
N ALA A 198 5.24 -8.12 -3.23
CA ALA A 198 6.44 -7.36 -3.55
C ALA A 198 7.60 -8.27 -3.99
N ALA A 199 7.80 -9.40 -3.32
CA ALA A 199 8.85 -10.35 -3.68
C ALA A 199 8.67 -10.87 -5.12
N PHE A 200 7.43 -11.26 -5.46
CA PHE A 200 7.07 -11.68 -6.82
C PHE A 200 7.13 -10.53 -7.83
N MET A 201 6.74 -9.32 -7.41
CA MET A 201 6.79 -8.12 -8.24
C MET A 201 8.23 -7.79 -8.62
N VAL A 202 9.15 -7.65 -7.64
CA VAL A 202 10.59 -7.44 -7.89
C VAL A 202 11.13 -8.51 -8.82
N ARG A 203 10.81 -9.79 -8.57
CA ARG A 203 11.23 -10.90 -9.42
C ARG A 203 10.76 -10.73 -10.87
N ARG A 204 9.49 -10.36 -11.08
CA ARG A 204 8.93 -10.14 -12.42
C ARG A 204 9.55 -8.92 -13.10
N LEU A 205 9.72 -7.82 -12.37
CA LEU A 205 10.30 -6.59 -12.92
C LEU A 205 11.76 -6.79 -13.36
N VAL A 206 12.52 -7.64 -12.66
CA VAL A 206 13.94 -7.89 -12.95
C VAL A 206 14.18 -8.95 -14.02
N SER A 207 13.42 -10.05 -14.06
CA SER A 207 13.67 -11.11 -15.07
C SER A 207 12.45 -11.57 -15.87
N GLY A 208 11.36 -10.81 -15.88
CA GLY A 208 10.23 -11.04 -16.77
C GLY A 208 9.42 -12.31 -16.46
N CYS A 209 9.60 -12.93 -15.30
CA CYS A 209 8.87 -14.14 -14.95
C CYS A 209 7.35 -13.89 -14.85
N LYS A 210 6.58 -14.88 -15.29
CA LYS A 210 5.11 -14.89 -15.11
C LYS A 210 4.78 -14.91 -13.61
N LEU A 211 3.75 -14.19 -13.22
CA LEU A 211 3.26 -14.23 -11.83
C LEU A 211 2.34 -15.42 -11.66
N PRO A 212 2.48 -16.19 -10.58
CA PRO A 212 1.51 -17.22 -10.22
C PRO A 212 0.29 -16.56 -9.57
N ILE A 213 -0.52 -15.84 -10.35
CA ILE A 213 -1.66 -15.02 -9.86
C ILE A 213 -2.64 -15.87 -9.06
N VAL A 214 -2.97 -17.08 -9.56
CA VAL A 214 -3.90 -18.00 -8.87
C VAL A 214 -3.34 -18.40 -7.50
N THR A 215 -2.05 -18.78 -7.42
CA THR A 215 -1.40 -19.13 -6.16
C THR A 215 -1.36 -17.95 -5.19
N LEU A 216 -1.07 -16.74 -5.68
CA LEU A 216 -1.10 -15.52 -4.86
C LEU A 216 -2.49 -15.24 -4.31
N PHE A 217 -3.52 -15.40 -5.14
CA PHE A 217 -4.91 -15.18 -4.74
C PHE A 217 -5.39 -16.21 -3.70
N VAL A 218 -5.17 -17.50 -3.96
CA VAL A 218 -5.51 -18.58 -3.02
C VAL A 218 -4.73 -18.44 -1.72
N GLY A 219 -3.42 -18.18 -1.81
CA GLY A 219 -2.59 -17.90 -0.64
C GLY A 219 -3.08 -16.69 0.16
N ALA A 220 -3.55 -15.64 -0.53
CA ALA A 220 -4.12 -14.48 0.12
C ALA A 220 -5.40 -14.79 0.91
N LEU A 221 -6.31 -15.58 0.33
CA LEU A 221 -7.53 -16.02 1.01
C LEU A 221 -7.22 -16.87 2.24
N ILE A 222 -6.26 -17.78 2.14
CA ILE A 222 -5.83 -18.63 3.26
C ILE A 222 -5.24 -17.77 4.39
N VAL A 223 -4.34 -16.83 4.07
CA VAL A 223 -3.73 -15.95 5.08
C VAL A 223 -4.79 -15.07 5.76
N VAL A 224 -5.68 -14.44 4.98
CA VAL A 224 -6.71 -13.54 5.52
C VAL A 224 -7.73 -14.31 6.36
N GLY A 225 -8.22 -15.44 5.86
CA GLY A 225 -9.18 -16.29 6.56
C GLY A 225 -8.57 -16.95 7.80
N GLY A 226 -7.37 -17.51 7.68
CA GLY A 226 -6.68 -18.19 8.78
C GLY A 226 -6.35 -17.24 9.94
N LEU A 227 -5.81 -16.05 9.65
CA LEU A 227 -5.62 -15.00 10.66
C LEU A 227 -6.94 -14.40 11.16
N GLY A 228 -8.03 -14.56 10.39
CA GLY A 228 -9.41 -14.31 10.80
C GLY A 228 -9.81 -15.20 11.96
N VAL A 229 -9.75 -16.51 11.73
CA VAL A 229 -10.14 -17.54 12.69
C VAL A 229 -9.23 -17.54 13.92
N LEU A 230 -7.90 -17.49 13.74
CA LEU A 230 -6.96 -17.43 14.88
C LEU A 230 -7.26 -16.25 15.80
N ARG A 231 -7.68 -15.12 15.23
CA ARG A 231 -8.08 -13.95 16.02
C ARG A 231 -9.41 -14.17 16.74
N SER A 232 -10.40 -14.78 16.08
CA SER A 232 -11.70 -15.09 16.73
C SER A 232 -11.49 -16.02 17.93
N LEU A 233 -10.68 -17.07 17.75
CA LEU A 233 -10.30 -18.00 18.81
C LEU A 233 -9.57 -17.30 19.96
N ALA A 234 -8.59 -16.43 19.65
CA ALA A 234 -7.88 -15.66 20.66
C ALA A 234 -8.76 -14.67 21.44
N GLN A 235 -9.90 -14.27 20.88
CA GLN A 235 -10.88 -13.39 21.52
C GLN A 235 -11.96 -14.16 22.30
N GLY A 236 -11.90 -15.49 22.34
CA GLY A 236 -12.89 -16.33 23.02
C GLY A 236 -14.28 -16.29 22.39
N VAL A 237 -14.38 -15.85 21.13
CA VAL A 237 -15.67 -15.83 20.42
C VAL A 237 -15.85 -17.19 19.75
N GLU A 238 -16.74 -18.02 20.31
CA GLU A 238 -17.18 -19.31 19.76
C GLU A 238 -18.07 -19.13 18.50
N ASP A 239 -17.61 -18.34 17.53
CA ASP A 239 -18.31 -18.24 16.25
C ASP A 239 -17.86 -19.39 15.36
N SER A 240 -18.77 -20.32 15.05
CA SER A 240 -18.51 -21.53 14.24
C SER A 240 -18.30 -21.26 12.75
N LYS A 241 -18.12 -19.99 12.37
CA LYS A 241 -17.95 -19.59 10.98
C LYS A 241 -16.69 -20.20 10.40
N SER A 242 -16.84 -20.82 9.23
CA SER A 242 -15.69 -21.33 8.48
C SER A 242 -14.71 -20.22 8.11
N VAL A 243 -13.44 -20.58 7.93
CA VAL A 243 -12.36 -19.71 7.42
C VAL A 243 -12.83 -18.92 6.18
N TRP A 244 -13.53 -19.60 5.28
CA TRP A 244 -14.07 -19.04 4.04
C TRP A 244 -15.21 -18.05 4.28
N GLY A 245 -16.15 -18.38 5.16
CA GLY A 245 -17.25 -17.48 5.53
C GLY A 245 -16.72 -16.17 6.12
N THR A 246 -15.77 -16.25 7.04
CA THR A 246 -15.14 -15.06 7.65
C THR A 246 -14.37 -14.22 6.63
N ALA A 247 -13.64 -14.85 5.71
CA ALA A 247 -12.89 -14.15 4.68
C ALA A 247 -13.83 -13.43 3.69
N LEU A 248 -14.88 -14.12 3.21
CA LEU A 248 -15.87 -13.55 2.30
C LEU A 248 -16.66 -12.43 2.96
N GLU A 249 -17.13 -12.64 4.18
CA GLU A 249 -17.80 -11.59 4.96
C GLU A 249 -16.89 -10.37 5.08
N HIS A 250 -15.61 -10.56 5.42
CA HIS A 250 -14.68 -9.44 5.53
C HIS A 250 -14.45 -8.68 4.22
N ILE A 251 -14.47 -9.37 3.08
CA ILE A 251 -14.29 -8.77 1.76
C ILE A 251 -15.57 -8.04 1.31
N MET A 252 -16.74 -8.60 1.59
CA MET A 252 -18.02 -8.10 1.08
C MET A 252 -18.64 -7.02 1.97
N THR A 253 -18.58 -7.18 3.30
CA THR A 253 -19.31 -6.31 4.24
C THR A 253 -18.45 -5.17 4.77
N LYS A 254 -17.15 -5.38 4.93
CA LYS A 254 -16.31 -4.39 5.60
C LYS A 254 -15.76 -3.34 4.61
N PRO A 255 -15.73 -2.05 5.00
CA PRO A 255 -15.37 -0.94 4.09
C PRO A 255 -13.85 -0.80 3.88
N TYR A 256 -13.13 -1.92 3.72
CA TYR A 256 -11.66 -1.98 3.67
C TYR A 256 -11.05 -1.83 2.27
N MET A 257 -11.84 -1.46 1.28
CA MET A 257 -11.34 -1.10 -0.06
C MET A 257 -11.88 0.27 -0.49
N LEU A 258 -11.40 0.75 -1.63
CA LEU A 258 -11.98 1.90 -2.30
C LEU A 258 -13.39 1.49 -2.72
N SER A 259 -14.34 1.90 -1.91
CA SER A 259 -15.72 1.45 -1.94
C SER A 259 -16.63 2.66 -1.96
N MET A 260 -17.66 2.56 -2.81
CA MET A 260 -18.50 3.71 -3.13
C MET A 260 -19.35 4.15 -1.94
N ASP A 261 -19.85 3.22 -1.13
CA ASP A 261 -20.59 3.50 0.11
C ASP A 261 -19.79 4.33 1.10
N LYS A 262 -18.52 3.98 1.35
CA LYS A 262 -17.67 4.73 2.27
C LYS A 262 -17.44 6.14 1.77
N LEU A 263 -17.11 6.27 0.49
CA LEU A 263 -16.92 7.59 -0.12
C LEU A 263 -18.21 8.40 -0.13
N SER A 264 -19.35 7.76 -0.37
CA SER A 264 -20.69 8.39 -0.36
C SER A 264 -21.02 8.97 1.01
N LEU A 265 -20.84 8.17 2.07
CA LEU A 265 -21.10 8.60 3.44
C LEU A 265 -20.20 9.75 3.86
N ILE A 266 -18.90 9.68 3.54
CA ILE A 266 -17.94 10.75 3.84
C ILE A 266 -18.32 12.03 3.08
N VAL A 267 -18.50 11.95 1.76
CA VAL A 267 -18.79 13.12 0.92
C VAL A 267 -20.12 13.75 1.31
N GLY A 268 -21.17 12.95 1.49
CA GLY A 268 -22.50 13.44 1.89
C GLY A 268 -22.47 14.12 3.25
N THR A 269 -21.97 13.44 4.28
CA THR A 269 -21.94 13.98 5.65
C THR A 269 -21.11 15.24 5.76
N ILE A 270 -19.93 15.28 5.11
CA ILE A 270 -19.03 16.43 5.20
C ILE A 270 -19.52 17.60 4.34
N ALA A 271 -20.11 17.33 3.17
CA ALA A 271 -20.71 18.39 2.36
C ALA A 271 -21.90 19.06 3.07
N GLU A 272 -22.71 18.31 3.80
CA GLU A 272 -23.83 18.86 4.58
C GLU A 272 -23.36 19.71 5.77
N ARG A 273 -22.29 19.30 6.46
CA ARG A 273 -21.77 20.00 7.64
C ARG A 273 -20.82 21.16 7.33
N GLY A 274 -20.13 21.12 6.19
CA GLY A 274 -19.08 22.09 5.85
C GLY A 274 -17.80 21.95 6.70
N GLU A 275 -17.60 20.82 7.38
CA GLU A 275 -16.49 20.57 8.32
C GLU A 275 -15.21 20.08 7.60
N TYR A 276 -14.62 20.93 6.75
CA TYR A 276 -13.37 20.62 6.06
C TYR A 276 -12.13 20.80 6.95
N TRP A 277 -11.08 20.03 6.65
CA TRP A 277 -9.86 19.92 7.46
C TRP A 277 -8.69 20.75 6.95
N TYR A 278 -8.82 21.35 5.76
CA TYR A 278 -7.89 22.32 5.19
C TYR A 278 -6.41 21.90 5.20
N GLY A 279 -6.14 20.60 5.03
CA GLY A 279 -4.78 20.08 4.95
C GLY A 279 -4.21 19.55 6.29
N SER A 280 -4.99 19.54 7.37
CA SER A 280 -4.52 19.15 8.71
C SER A 280 -3.85 17.77 8.74
N THR A 281 -4.32 16.80 7.95
CA THR A 281 -3.72 15.46 7.92
C THR A 281 -2.36 15.43 7.22
N TYR A 282 -2.15 16.29 6.23
CA TYR A 282 -0.88 16.45 5.54
C TYR A 282 0.16 17.14 6.42
N ILE A 283 -0.23 18.24 7.08
CA ILE A 283 0.65 18.96 8.02
C ILE A 283 1.09 18.03 9.14
N SER A 284 0.14 17.25 9.67
CA SER A 284 0.42 16.35 10.77
C SER A 284 1.38 15.20 10.40
N THR A 285 1.46 14.85 9.12
CA THR A 285 2.44 13.89 8.61
C THR A 285 3.87 14.43 8.73
N LEU A 286 4.08 15.75 8.59
CA LEU A 286 5.39 16.39 8.72
C LEU A 286 5.90 16.36 10.17
N VAL A 287 4.99 16.50 11.14
CA VAL A 287 5.34 16.48 12.57
C VAL A 287 5.31 15.06 13.15
N MET A 288 4.89 14.06 12.38
CA MET A 288 4.82 12.66 12.80
C MET A 288 6.13 12.11 13.39
N PRO A 289 7.32 12.41 12.84
CA PRO A 289 8.58 11.89 13.38
C PRO A 289 8.91 12.39 14.79
N ILE A 290 8.31 13.49 15.25
CA ILE A 290 8.56 14.07 16.57
C ILE A 290 7.93 13.15 17.65
N PRO A 291 8.73 12.54 18.54
CA PRO A 291 8.21 11.71 19.63
C PRO A 291 7.31 12.51 20.57
N ARG A 292 6.28 11.86 21.14
CA ARG A 292 5.39 12.52 22.11
C ARG A 292 6.12 12.98 23.37
N THR A 293 7.24 12.36 23.74
CA THR A 293 8.08 12.80 24.87
C THR A 293 8.70 14.19 24.66
N LEU A 294 8.90 14.62 23.40
CA LEU A 294 9.40 15.96 23.08
C LEU A 294 8.27 16.95 22.79
N TRP A 295 7.07 16.46 22.46
CA TRP A 295 5.88 17.26 22.21
C TRP A 295 4.65 16.53 22.75
N ASN A 296 4.37 16.76 24.03
CA ASN A 296 3.28 16.07 24.74
C ASN A 296 1.91 16.38 24.10
N ASP A 297 1.68 17.66 23.76
CA ASP A 297 0.44 18.16 23.14
C ASP A 297 0.42 18.00 21.61
N LYS A 298 1.17 17.04 21.07
CA LYS A 298 1.20 16.79 19.63
C LYS A 298 -0.22 16.45 19.13
N PRO A 299 -0.72 17.15 18.10
CA PRO A 299 -2.07 16.91 17.60
C PRO A 299 -2.22 15.45 17.16
N SER A 300 -3.28 14.78 17.65
CA SER A 300 -3.63 13.45 17.19
C SER A 300 -4.38 13.55 15.87
N VAL A 301 -3.83 12.94 14.82
CA VAL A 301 -4.57 12.75 13.58
C VAL A 301 -5.34 11.46 13.69
N GLU A 302 -6.61 11.58 14.04
CA GLU A 302 -7.49 10.43 14.16
C GLU A 302 -8.51 10.41 13.03
N SER A 303 -8.08 10.61 11.78
CA SER A 303 -8.98 10.55 10.61
C SER A 303 -9.82 9.27 10.61
N ARG A 304 -9.23 8.14 11.04
CA ARG A 304 -9.97 6.89 11.19
C ARG A 304 -11.05 6.94 12.28
N MET A 305 -10.77 7.54 13.44
CA MET A 305 -11.75 7.62 14.53
C MET A 305 -12.82 8.64 14.21
N PHE A 306 -12.45 9.78 13.64
CA PHE A 306 -13.39 10.78 13.15
C PHE A 306 -14.39 10.18 12.17
N VAL A 307 -13.92 9.48 11.12
CA VAL A 307 -14.84 8.83 10.17
C VAL A 307 -15.69 7.77 10.86
N SER A 308 -15.12 6.98 11.77
CA SER A 308 -15.88 5.96 12.51
C SER A 308 -17.02 6.56 13.37
N GLN A 309 -16.71 7.60 14.14
CA GLN A 309 -17.63 8.19 15.13
C GLN A 309 -18.56 9.24 14.52
N GLN A 310 -18.04 10.13 13.67
CA GLN A 310 -18.78 11.28 13.15
C GLN A 310 -19.54 10.96 11.85
N VAL A 311 -19.00 10.06 11.03
CA VAL A 311 -19.62 9.67 9.74
C VAL A 311 -20.43 8.38 9.90
N TYR A 312 -19.82 7.31 10.42
CA TYR A 312 -20.48 6.01 10.58
C TYR A 312 -21.25 5.84 11.91
N LYS A 313 -21.09 6.76 12.87
CA LYS A 313 -21.74 6.70 14.19
C LYS A 313 -21.52 5.36 14.90
N LEU A 314 -20.34 4.77 14.76
CA LEU A 314 -19.99 3.51 15.42
C LEU A 314 -19.58 3.78 16.87
N ASN A 315 -20.23 3.08 17.81
CA ASN A 315 -19.92 3.14 19.24
C ASN A 315 -18.68 2.31 19.64
N ASN A 316 -17.81 1.97 18.69
CA ASN A 316 -16.65 1.14 18.94
C ASN A 316 -15.34 1.91 18.68
N LEU A 317 -14.25 1.42 19.26
CA LEU A 317 -12.92 2.00 19.09
C LEU A 317 -12.23 1.56 17.78
N SER A 318 -12.99 1.03 16.81
CA SER A 318 -12.42 0.65 15.51
C SER A 318 -12.48 1.84 14.59
N GLY A 319 -11.31 2.35 14.21
CA GLY A 319 -11.23 3.41 13.20
C GLY A 319 -11.59 2.90 11.79
N VAL A 320 -12.31 3.72 11.03
CA VAL A 320 -12.64 3.48 9.62
C VAL A 320 -11.75 4.35 8.74
N PRO A 321 -10.79 3.80 7.99
CA PRO A 321 -9.91 4.63 7.19
C PRO A 321 -10.67 5.26 6.02
N PRO A 322 -10.61 6.60 5.83
CA PRO A 322 -11.31 7.29 4.75
C PRO A 322 -10.86 6.84 3.34
N GLY A 323 -9.62 6.36 3.19
CA GLY A 323 -9.02 6.11 1.88
C GLY A 323 -8.53 7.40 1.22
N LEU A 324 -7.75 7.29 0.15
CA LEU A 324 -7.20 8.45 -0.57
C LEU A 324 -8.26 9.49 -0.96
N LEU A 325 -9.35 9.07 -1.61
CA LEU A 325 -10.40 9.99 -2.08
C LEU A 325 -11.16 10.64 -0.91
N GLY A 326 -11.45 9.87 0.14
CA GLY A 326 -12.11 10.39 1.33
C GLY A 326 -11.23 11.41 2.06
N GLU A 327 -9.93 11.14 2.18
CA GLU A 327 -8.97 12.06 2.80
C GLU A 327 -8.82 13.36 1.99
N LEU A 328 -8.76 13.25 0.66
CA LEU A 328 -8.72 14.42 -0.24
C LEU A 328 -9.97 15.27 -0.10
N PHE A 329 -11.14 14.66 0.00
CA PHE A 329 -12.40 15.38 0.21
C PHE A 329 -12.48 16.03 1.59
N LEU A 330 -12.08 15.31 2.64
CA LEU A 330 -12.04 15.84 4.00
C LEU A 330 -11.19 17.12 4.08
N ASN A 331 -10.04 17.14 3.39
CA ASN A 331 -9.13 18.28 3.46
C ASN A 331 -9.50 19.42 2.51
N PHE A 332 -9.93 19.14 1.28
CA PHE A 332 -10.06 20.16 0.24
C PHE A 332 -11.32 20.00 -0.62
N SER A 333 -12.35 19.30 -0.12
CA SER A 333 -13.61 19.10 -0.84
C SER A 333 -13.40 18.48 -2.23
N TRP A 334 -14.28 18.79 -3.19
CA TRP A 334 -14.20 18.35 -4.59
C TRP A 334 -12.88 18.72 -5.27
N PHE A 335 -12.35 19.90 -4.96
CA PHE A 335 -11.07 20.36 -5.50
C PHE A 335 -9.93 19.41 -5.11
N GLY A 336 -9.92 18.94 -3.85
CA GLY A 336 -8.99 17.94 -3.36
C GLY A 336 -9.00 16.66 -4.16
N ILE A 337 -10.20 16.12 -4.43
CA ILE A 337 -10.34 14.89 -5.21
C ILE A 337 -9.70 15.05 -6.59
N ILE A 338 -10.06 16.10 -7.33
CA ILE A 338 -9.60 16.30 -8.71
C ILE A 338 -8.09 16.56 -8.73
N LEU A 339 -7.63 17.57 -7.97
CA LEU A 339 -6.23 17.99 -8.00
C LEU A 339 -5.31 16.94 -7.35
N GLY A 340 -5.73 16.36 -6.23
CA GLY A 340 -4.94 15.34 -5.53
C GLY A 340 -4.76 14.08 -6.36
N MET A 341 -5.83 13.60 -7.01
CA MET A 341 -5.73 12.44 -7.90
C MET A 341 -4.94 12.77 -9.16
N PHE A 342 -5.02 14.00 -9.68
CA PHE A 342 -4.15 14.46 -10.77
C PHE A 342 -2.67 14.38 -10.39
N ILE A 343 -2.28 14.96 -9.25
CA ILE A 343 -0.90 14.89 -8.74
C ILE A 343 -0.49 13.43 -8.52
N PHE A 344 -1.40 12.61 -8.04
CA PHE A 344 -1.15 11.19 -7.82
C PHE A 344 -0.90 10.41 -9.13
N GLY A 345 -1.66 10.73 -10.18
CA GLY A 345 -1.46 10.21 -11.53
C GLY A 345 -0.10 10.62 -12.10
N LEU A 346 0.28 11.89 -11.92
CA LEU A 346 1.57 12.43 -12.34
C LEU A 346 2.73 11.69 -11.65
N ALA A 347 2.70 11.58 -10.33
CA ALA A 347 3.71 10.87 -9.55
C ALA A 347 3.82 9.39 -9.96
N SER A 348 2.67 8.74 -10.17
CA SER A 348 2.60 7.35 -10.63
C SER A 348 3.24 7.15 -12.00
N ARG A 349 3.01 8.09 -12.93
CA ARG A 349 3.63 8.03 -14.26
C ARG A 349 5.14 8.26 -14.20
N LEU A 350 5.59 9.22 -13.39
CA LEU A 350 7.02 9.49 -13.19
C LEU A 350 7.74 8.28 -12.60
N ALA A 351 7.17 7.64 -11.57
CA ALA A 351 7.72 6.43 -10.99
C ALA A 351 7.80 5.27 -12.02
N TRP A 352 6.72 5.07 -12.78
CA TRP A 352 6.66 4.07 -13.85
C TRP A 352 7.70 4.30 -14.94
N ASN A 353 7.78 5.52 -15.46
CA ASN A 353 8.73 5.89 -16.51
C ASN A 353 10.17 5.79 -16.03
N THR A 354 10.45 6.20 -14.80
CA THR A 354 11.80 6.14 -14.21
C THR A 354 12.30 4.70 -14.11
N TRP A 355 11.43 3.78 -13.70
CA TRP A 355 11.75 2.35 -13.71
C TRP A 355 11.92 1.81 -15.14
N ARG A 356 10.99 2.12 -16.06
CA ARG A 356 11.08 1.67 -17.48
C ARG A 356 12.31 2.20 -18.20
N ALA A 357 12.76 3.41 -17.90
CA ALA A 357 13.97 3.97 -18.49
C ALA A 357 15.24 3.23 -18.01
N SER A 358 15.14 2.46 -16.92
CA SER A 358 16.25 1.76 -16.28
C SER A 358 15.97 0.26 -16.14
N LEU A 359 15.38 -0.35 -17.18
CA LEU A 359 15.14 -1.79 -17.21
C LEU A 359 16.44 -2.56 -16.92
N GLY A 360 16.36 -3.50 -15.99
CA GLY A 360 17.51 -4.29 -15.54
C GLY A 360 18.30 -3.69 -14.37
N ASP A 361 17.94 -2.50 -13.86
CA ASP A 361 18.43 -2.01 -12.58
C ASP A 361 17.63 -2.62 -11.41
N PRO A 362 18.24 -3.52 -10.60
CA PRO A 362 17.58 -4.16 -9.48
C PRO A 362 17.08 -3.17 -8.42
N LEU A 363 17.83 -2.08 -8.21
CA LEU A 363 17.51 -1.12 -7.16
C LEU A 363 16.25 -0.32 -7.53
N LEU A 364 16.17 0.15 -8.78
CA LEU A 364 14.99 0.87 -9.26
C LEU A 364 13.75 -0.02 -9.35
N ALA A 365 13.92 -1.32 -9.60
CA ALA A 365 12.82 -2.28 -9.47
C ALA A 365 12.29 -2.34 -8.03
N VAL A 366 13.17 -2.41 -7.02
CA VAL A 366 12.76 -2.37 -5.60
C VAL A 366 12.11 -1.04 -5.24
N PHE A 367 12.66 0.10 -5.66
CA PHE A 367 12.03 1.41 -5.43
C PHE A 367 10.63 1.50 -6.02
N TYR A 368 10.48 1.07 -7.27
CA TYR A 368 9.18 1.06 -7.93
C TYR A 368 8.21 0.13 -7.21
N THR A 369 8.65 -1.04 -6.76
CA THR A 369 7.83 -1.93 -5.93
C THR A 369 7.41 -1.26 -4.63
N VAL A 370 8.31 -0.62 -3.87
CA VAL A 370 7.97 0.08 -2.63
C VAL A 370 6.94 1.19 -2.86
N PHE A 371 7.14 2.00 -3.89
CA PHE A 371 6.17 3.03 -4.30
C PHE A 371 4.81 2.41 -4.62
N PHE A 372 4.80 1.33 -5.41
CA PHE A 372 3.59 0.65 -5.84
C PHE A 372 2.80 -0.02 -4.70
N LEU A 373 3.47 -0.66 -3.74
CA LEU A 373 2.79 -1.19 -2.54
C LEU A 373 2.16 -0.06 -1.72
N SER A 374 2.85 1.07 -1.62
CA SER A 374 2.36 2.24 -0.90
C SER A 374 1.14 2.84 -1.60
N LEU A 375 1.08 2.80 -2.93
CA LEU A 375 -0.14 3.13 -3.70
C LEU A 375 -1.31 2.22 -3.32
N ILE A 376 -1.10 0.91 -3.22
CA ILE A 376 -2.17 -0.03 -2.83
C ILE A 376 -2.68 0.28 -1.42
N ILE A 377 -1.78 0.58 -0.48
CA ILE A 377 -2.16 0.95 0.89
C ILE A 377 -2.88 2.30 0.92
N LEU A 378 -2.40 3.31 0.19
CA LEU A 378 -3.00 4.64 0.14
C LEU A 378 -4.46 4.61 -0.34
N ILE A 379 -4.78 3.69 -1.24
CA ILE A 379 -6.15 3.48 -1.74
C ILE A 379 -7.08 2.93 -0.64
N GLY A 380 -6.61 2.00 0.19
CA GLY A 380 -7.42 1.30 1.18
C GLY A 380 -7.39 1.89 2.61
N VAL A 381 -6.34 2.62 2.94
CA VAL A 381 -6.01 3.13 4.28
C VAL A 381 -6.01 4.67 4.25
N ASP A 382 -5.80 5.34 5.38
CA ASP A 382 -5.58 6.80 5.45
C ASP A 382 -4.19 7.21 4.93
N PHE A 383 -4.07 8.49 4.58
CA PHE A 383 -2.85 9.09 4.03
C PHE A 383 -1.65 8.98 4.98
N LEU A 384 -1.85 9.21 6.28
CA LEU A 384 -0.78 9.13 7.27
C LEU A 384 -0.22 7.70 7.34
N GLY A 385 -1.09 6.70 7.50
CA GLY A 385 -0.72 5.30 7.55
C GLY A 385 0.02 4.83 6.30
N ALA A 386 -0.43 5.25 5.11
CA ALA A 386 0.24 4.98 3.85
C ALA A 386 1.62 5.64 3.76
N THR A 387 1.76 6.88 4.25
CA THR A 387 3.02 7.60 4.28
C THR A 387 4.02 6.95 5.23
N VAL A 388 3.58 6.54 6.43
CA VAL A 388 4.43 5.78 7.37
C VAL A 388 4.92 4.50 6.72
N PHE A 389 4.02 3.75 6.06
CA PHE A 389 4.38 2.53 5.37
C PHE A 389 5.40 2.78 4.25
N PHE A 390 5.19 3.83 3.45
CA PHE A 390 6.13 4.22 2.41
C PHE A 390 7.51 4.53 3.01
N LEU A 391 7.57 5.39 4.03
CA LEU A 391 8.84 5.78 4.67
C LEU A 391 9.57 4.60 5.29
N LYS A 392 8.84 3.70 5.97
CA LYS A 392 9.35 2.46 6.56
C LYS A 392 10.12 1.59 5.56
N LEU A 393 9.64 1.52 4.32
CA LEU A 393 10.28 0.71 3.27
C LEU A 393 11.27 1.53 2.44
N PHE A 394 10.98 2.81 2.22
CA PHE A 394 11.77 3.70 1.38
C PHE A 394 13.12 4.04 2.01
N ILE A 395 13.14 4.39 3.30
CA ILE A 395 14.38 4.75 4.00
C ILE A 395 15.39 3.59 3.98
N PRO A 396 15.04 2.34 4.38
CA PRO A 396 15.96 1.21 4.28
C PRO A 396 16.36 0.90 2.84
N THR A 397 15.49 1.15 1.85
CA THR A 397 15.84 0.94 0.43
C THR A 397 16.95 1.89 0.00
N ILE A 398 16.92 3.15 0.44
CA ILE A 398 18.00 4.12 0.21
C ILE A 398 19.29 3.68 0.90
N LEU A 399 19.20 3.35 2.20
CA LEU A 399 20.37 3.02 3.02
C LEU A 399 21.08 1.74 2.53
N LEU A 400 20.31 0.67 2.28
CA LEU A 400 20.83 -0.63 1.86
C LEU A 400 21.16 -0.66 0.36
N GLY A 401 20.36 -0.01 -0.48
CA GLY A 401 20.49 -0.05 -1.94
C GLY A 401 21.85 0.43 -2.46
N ARG A 402 22.47 1.40 -1.78
CA ARG A 402 23.78 1.94 -2.15
C ARG A 402 24.91 0.93 -2.02
N TYR A 403 24.89 0.10 -0.98
CA TYR A 403 25.87 -0.98 -0.83
C TYR A 403 25.82 -1.93 -2.03
N TYR A 404 24.61 -2.23 -2.51
CA TYR A 404 24.39 -3.18 -3.59
C TYR A 404 24.79 -2.68 -4.98
N LEU A 405 24.71 -1.39 -5.26
CA LEU A 405 25.17 -0.81 -6.54
C LEU A 405 26.67 -1.06 -6.80
N ARG A 406 27.50 -1.11 -5.75
CA ARG A 406 28.97 -1.28 -5.86
C ARG A 406 29.37 -2.66 -6.38
N LYS A 407 28.67 -3.73 -5.97
CA LYS A 407 29.04 -5.10 -6.37
C LYS A 407 28.88 -5.33 -7.87
N LYS A 408 27.91 -4.66 -8.50
CA LYS A 408 27.63 -4.78 -9.94
C LYS A 408 28.59 -3.94 -10.79
N GLY A 409 29.06 -2.79 -10.27
CA GLY A 409 30.05 -1.95 -10.92
C GLY A 409 31.41 -2.61 -11.17
N GLY A 410 31.71 -3.73 -10.49
CA GLY A 410 32.89 -4.55 -10.76
C GLY A 410 32.66 -5.72 -11.73
N LEU A 411 31.42 -5.96 -12.20
CA LEU A 411 31.09 -7.20 -12.92
C LEU A 411 30.39 -7.01 -14.27
N ILE A 412 29.70 -5.90 -14.57
CA ILE A 412 29.02 -5.76 -15.87
C ILE A 412 28.91 -4.29 -16.31
N LEU A 413 29.82 -3.90 -17.21
CA LEU A 413 29.46 -3.22 -18.46
C LEU A 413 30.39 -3.79 -19.55
N SER A 414 30.20 -5.06 -19.92
CA SER A 414 30.51 -5.44 -21.29
C SER A 414 29.28 -5.09 -22.13
N PRO A 415 29.35 -4.11 -23.05
CA PRO A 415 28.21 -3.65 -23.83
C PRO A 415 27.64 -4.71 -24.81
N ALA A 416 28.24 -5.89 -24.89
CA ALA A 416 28.01 -6.85 -25.95
C ALA A 416 26.65 -7.59 -25.93
N ASN A 417 25.86 -7.47 -24.86
CA ASN A 417 24.52 -8.08 -24.77
C ASN A 417 23.40 -7.05 -24.63
N GLN A 418 23.47 -5.96 -25.42
CA GLN A 418 22.27 -5.24 -25.84
C GLN A 418 21.44 -6.18 -26.74
N ALA A 419 20.78 -7.17 -26.13
CA ALA A 419 19.63 -7.80 -26.76
C ALA A 419 18.70 -6.66 -27.19
N GLY A 420 18.33 -6.66 -28.47
CA GLY A 420 17.46 -5.65 -29.07
C GLY A 420 16.22 -5.39 -28.20
N PRO A 421 15.56 -4.23 -28.36
CA PRO A 421 14.44 -3.83 -27.53
C PRO A 421 13.50 -5.02 -27.38
N VAL A 422 13.35 -5.53 -26.15
CA VAL A 422 12.37 -6.56 -25.85
C VAL A 422 11.03 -5.94 -26.24
N SER A 423 10.54 -6.30 -27.43
CA SER A 423 9.25 -5.87 -27.92
C SER A 423 8.23 -6.57 -27.03
N PHE A 424 7.80 -5.86 -25.99
CA PHE A 424 6.59 -6.22 -25.26
C PHE A 424 5.43 -5.97 -26.23
N GLY A 425 5.12 -6.99 -27.02
CA GLY A 425 3.87 -7.12 -27.76
C GLY A 425 2.74 -7.57 -26.83
#